data_AF-A0A2H0B0A7-F1
#
_entry.id   AF-A0A2H0B0A7-F1
#
_cell.length_a   1.000
_cell.length_b   1.000
_cell.length_c   1.000
_cell.angle_alpha   90.00
_cell.angle_beta   90.00
_cell.angle_gamma   90.00
#
_symmetry.space_group_name_H-M   'P 1'
#
loop_
_entity.id
_entity.type
_entity.pdbx_description
1 polymer ?
#
loop_
_entity_poly.entity_id
_entity_poly.type
_entity_poly.pdbx_seq_one_letter_code
_entity_poly.pdbx_strand_id
1 'polypeptide(L)'
;RTDDTTIIDIEADQIYQGSLGDSGEILELRDGKGNLIDSLDCFLGWFAGDKESQSSMERIDPKVSGNLSTNWQTNDGQKIN
;
A
#
# COMPACT_ATOMS: atom_id res chain seq x y z
N ARG A 1 0.89 -7.42 16.70
CA ARG A 1 -0.16 -8.07 15.88
C ARG A 1 0.61 -8.83 14.80
N THR A 2 0.76 -10.13 14.99
CA THR A 2 1.69 -11.05 14.29
C THR A 2 0.90 -12.20 13.68
N ASP A 3 -0.20 -11.88 12.97
CA ASP A 3 -1.05 -12.89 12.35
C ASP A 3 -1.09 -12.64 10.83
N ASP A 4 -0.42 -13.56 10.15
CA ASP A 4 -0.06 -13.60 8.73
C ASP A 4 -1.24 -14.07 7.84
N THR A 5 -2.47 -13.62 8.15
CA THR A 5 -3.68 -14.09 7.47
C THR A 5 -4.23 -13.11 6.43
N THR A 6 -3.53 -12.02 6.16
CA THR A 6 -4.06 -10.97 5.27
C THR A 6 -4.00 -11.39 3.79
N ILE A 7 -3.08 -12.27 3.38
CA ILE A 7 -3.02 -12.83 2.02
C ILE A 7 -2.58 -14.31 2.07
N ILE A 8 -3.53 -15.25 1.96
CA ILE A 8 -3.23 -16.71 2.10
C ILE A 8 -2.81 -17.42 0.81
N ASP A 9 -2.91 -16.77 -0.37
CA ASP A 9 -2.77 -17.45 -1.68
C ASP A 9 -1.61 -16.93 -2.55
N ILE A 10 -0.90 -15.88 -2.13
CA ILE A 10 0.22 -15.29 -2.88
C ILE A 10 1.28 -14.88 -1.85
N GLU A 11 2.49 -15.43 -1.96
CA GLU A 11 3.63 -14.94 -1.18
C GLU A 11 3.90 -13.48 -1.55
N ALA A 12 3.92 -12.59 -0.56
CA ALA A 12 4.32 -11.21 -0.78
C ALA A 12 5.80 -11.16 -1.18
N ASP A 13 6.10 -10.53 -2.31
CA ASP A 13 7.49 -10.34 -2.74
C ASP A 13 8.32 -9.55 -1.71
N GLN A 14 7.66 -8.67 -0.94
CA GLN A 14 8.24 -7.87 0.15
C GLN A 14 7.19 -7.61 1.24
N ILE A 15 7.62 -7.70 2.50
CA ILE A 15 6.79 -7.36 3.68
C ILE A 15 7.45 -6.20 4.42
N TYR A 16 6.74 -5.08 4.52
CA TYR A 16 7.15 -3.96 5.36
C TYR A 16 6.59 -4.14 6.78
N GLN A 17 7.47 -4.19 7.78
CA GLN A 17 7.11 -4.37 9.20
C GLN A 17 7.26 -3.09 10.04
N GLY A 18 7.59 -1.96 9.42
CA GLY A 18 7.66 -0.67 10.11
C GLY A 18 6.27 -0.10 10.39
N SER A 19 6.22 0.96 11.19
CA SER A 19 5.02 1.75 11.38
C SER A 19 4.91 2.80 10.28
N LEU A 20 3.73 2.94 9.69
CA LEU A 20 3.38 4.05 8.83
C LEU A 20 2.54 5.06 9.63
N GLY A 21 2.83 6.35 9.48
CA GLY A 21 2.11 7.43 10.13
C GLY A 21 0.70 7.61 9.56
N ASP A 22 -0.24 8.00 10.42
CA ASP A 22 -1.63 8.25 10.03
C ASP A 22 -1.79 9.45 9.07
N SER A 23 -0.81 10.36 9.05
CA SER A 23 -0.84 11.59 8.25
C SER A 23 -0.41 11.41 6.79
N GLY A 24 -0.08 10.18 6.38
CA GLY A 24 0.53 9.93 5.09
C GLY A 24 2.05 10.15 5.08
N GLU A 25 2.71 9.51 4.13
CA GLU A 25 4.17 9.53 3.96
C GLU A 25 4.54 9.46 2.47
N ILE A 26 5.82 9.68 2.17
CA ILE A 26 6.37 9.40 0.85
C ILE A 26 6.99 8.00 0.91
N LEU A 27 6.49 7.09 0.05
CA LEU A 27 7.00 5.74 -0.08
C LEU A 27 7.71 5.56 -1.42
N GLU A 28 8.82 4.82 -1.40
CA GLU A 28 9.57 4.43 -2.58
C GLU A 28 9.82 2.93 -2.56
N LEU A 29 9.50 2.26 -3.67
CA LEU A 29 9.92 0.89 -3.91
C LEU A 29 11.18 0.94 -4.77
N ARG A 30 12.26 0.34 -4.26
CA ARG A 30 13.55 0.28 -4.96
C ARG A 30 13.97 -1.17 -5.20
N ASP A 31 14.67 -1.42 -6.30
CA ASP A 31 15.25 -2.74 -6.57
C ASP A 31 16.47 -3.01 -5.67
N GLY A 32 17.00 -4.24 -5.71
CA GLY A 32 18.19 -4.63 -4.93
C GLY A 32 19.48 -3.87 -5.29
N LYS A 33 19.47 -3.04 -6.34
CA LYS A 33 20.57 -2.14 -6.75
C LYS A 33 20.30 -0.68 -6.37
N GLY A 34 19.15 -0.39 -5.75
CA GLY A 34 18.72 0.95 -5.34
C GLY A 34 18.00 1.77 -6.42
N ASN A 35 17.72 1.20 -7.59
CA ASN A 35 16.95 1.89 -8.63
C ASN A 35 15.50 2.03 -8.20
N LEU A 36 14.89 3.18 -8.47
CA LEU A 36 13.48 3.42 -8.21
C LEU A 36 12.62 2.55 -9.15
N ILE A 37 11.82 1.65 -8.57
CA ILE A 37 10.81 0.86 -9.28
C ILE A 37 9.49 1.64 -9.32
N ASP A 38 9.08 2.18 -8.17
CA ASP A 38 7.82 2.91 -8.02
C ASP A 38 7.87 3.89 -6.84
N SER A 39 6.98 4.87 -6.86
CA SER A 39 6.85 5.85 -5.78
C SER A 39 5.39 6.26 -5.53
N LEU A 40 5.16 6.70 -4.31
CA LEU A 40 3.90 7.20 -3.81
C LEU A 40 4.17 8.42 -2.93
N ASP A 41 3.65 9.58 -3.32
CA ASP A 41 3.66 10.80 -2.52
C ASP A 41 2.29 11.01 -1.86
N CYS A 42 2.16 10.53 -0.63
CA CYS A 42 1.01 10.78 0.24
C CYS A 42 1.35 11.79 1.34
N PHE A 43 2.24 12.78 1.09
CA PHE A 43 2.63 13.75 2.10
C PHE A 43 1.46 14.55 2.72
N LEU A 44 0.36 14.70 1.98
CA LEU A 44 -0.86 15.39 2.43
C LEU A 44 -1.94 14.46 3.01
N GLY A 45 -1.63 13.17 3.18
CA GLY A 45 -2.57 12.14 3.62
C GLY A 45 -2.65 10.98 2.65
N TRP A 46 -2.98 9.79 3.19
CA TRP A 46 -3.24 8.59 2.38
C TRP A 46 -4.40 8.83 1.42
N PHE A 47 -4.28 8.37 0.18
CA PHE A 47 -5.32 8.53 -0.85
C PHE A 47 -6.59 7.73 -0.57
N ALA A 48 -6.45 6.62 0.15
CA ALA A 48 -7.55 5.80 0.63
C ALA A 48 -7.11 5.05 1.90
N GLY A 49 -7.92 4.08 2.33
CA GLY A 49 -7.84 3.52 3.68
C GLY A 49 -8.71 4.31 4.65
N ASP A 50 -9.16 3.65 5.70
CA ASP A 50 -9.95 4.27 6.76
C ASP A 50 -9.48 3.76 8.12
N LYS A 51 -9.06 4.70 8.95
CA LYS A 51 -8.56 4.41 10.30
C LYS A 51 -9.69 3.95 11.21
N GLU A 52 -10.89 4.50 11.06
CA GLU A 52 -12.03 4.19 11.93
C GLU A 52 -12.53 2.77 11.69
N SER A 53 -12.68 2.35 10.43
CA SER A 53 -13.00 0.97 10.07
C SER A 53 -11.81 0.01 10.13
N GLN A 54 -10.60 0.51 10.35
CA GLN A 54 -9.34 -0.24 10.24
C GLN A 54 -9.13 -0.88 8.86
N SER A 55 -9.61 -0.22 7.80
CA SER A 55 -9.43 -0.66 6.42
C SER A 55 -8.13 -0.12 5.84
N SER A 56 -7.34 -0.99 5.20
CA SER A 56 -6.11 -0.61 4.52
C SER A 56 -6.36 0.13 3.21
N MET A 57 -5.35 0.84 2.73
CA MET A 57 -5.29 1.35 1.36
C MET A 57 -4.73 0.26 0.44
N GLU A 58 -5.36 0.04 -0.70
CA GLU A 58 -4.94 -0.96 -1.69
C GLU A 58 -4.86 -0.37 -3.09
N ARG A 59 -3.89 -0.86 -3.86
CA ARG A 59 -3.67 -0.42 -5.24
C ARG A 59 -4.60 -1.15 -6.19
N ILE A 60 -5.19 -0.41 -7.12
CA ILE A 60 -6.13 -0.95 -8.12
C ILE A 60 -5.36 -1.63 -9.27
N ASP A 61 -4.44 -0.91 -9.91
CA ASP A 61 -3.62 -1.45 -11.02
C ASP A 61 -2.12 -1.20 -10.74
N PRO A 62 -1.30 -2.26 -10.60
CA PRO A 62 0.15 -2.13 -10.37
C PRO A 62 0.91 -1.55 -11.56
N LYS A 63 0.31 -1.49 -12.76
CA LYS A 63 0.91 -0.88 -13.96
C LYS A 63 0.66 0.62 -14.06
N VAL A 64 -0.26 1.14 -13.24
CA VAL A 64 -0.59 2.57 -13.18
C VAL A 64 0.22 3.22 -12.07
N SER A 65 0.69 4.44 -12.28
CA SER A 65 1.54 5.17 -11.33
C SER A 65 0.95 5.22 -9.92
N GLY A 66 1.81 5.09 -8.90
CA GLY A 66 1.39 5.15 -7.49
C GLY A 66 0.97 6.56 -7.09
N ASN A 67 1.45 7.58 -7.81
CA ASN A 67 1.12 8.98 -7.54
C ASN A 67 -0.27 9.40 -8.07
N LEU A 68 -1.02 8.50 -8.69
CA LEU A 68 -2.41 8.78 -9.07
C LEU A 68 -3.33 8.32 -7.95
N SER A 69 -3.94 9.28 -7.23
CA SER A 69 -4.88 8.98 -6.15
C SER A 69 -6.06 8.10 -6.59
N THR A 70 -6.48 8.22 -7.85
CA THR A 70 -7.53 7.39 -8.46
C THR A 70 -7.12 5.93 -8.66
N ASN A 71 -5.85 5.57 -8.46
CA ASN A 71 -5.34 4.20 -8.53
C ASN A 71 -5.34 3.51 -7.16
N TRP A 72 -5.95 4.12 -6.15
CA TRP A 72 -6.03 3.59 -4.79
C TRP A 72 -7.47 3.51 -4.34
N GLN A 73 -7.77 2.48 -3.55
CA GLN A 73 -9.08 2.29 -2.93
C GLN A 73 -8.93 1.81 -1.49
N THR A 74 -9.97 2.02 -0.70
CA THR A 74 -10.07 1.47 0.66
C THR A 74 -10.46 0.01 0.53
N ASN A 75 -9.71 -0.87 1.20
CA ASN A 75 -10.04 -2.29 1.25
C ASN A 75 -11.42 -2.48 1.90
N ASP A 76 -12.33 -3.10 1.17
CA ASP A 76 -13.71 -3.41 1.59
C ASP A 76 -13.84 -4.83 2.19
N GLY A 77 -12.72 -5.52 2.39
CA GLY A 77 -12.63 -6.88 2.88
C GLY A 77 -12.66 -7.94 1.78
N GLN A 78 -12.68 -7.54 0.50
CA GLN A 78 -12.57 -8.46 -0.64
C GLN A 78 -11.19 -8.37 -1.29
N LYS A 79 -10.64 -9.51 -1.70
CA LYS A 79 -9.40 -9.53 -2.48
C LYS A 79 -9.66 -8.88 -3.84
N ILE A 80 -8.90 -7.85 -4.17
CA ILE A 80 -8.80 -7.33 -5.53
C ILE A 80 -7.93 -8.33 -6.32
N ASN A 81 -8.51 -9.03 -7.30
CA ASN A 81 -7.82 -10.02 -8.14
C ASN A 81 -7.18 -9.39 -9.38
#